data_AF-A0A521EN46-F1
#
_entry.id   AF-A0A521EN46-F1
#
_cell.length_a   1.000
_cell.length_b   1.000
_cell.length_c   1.000
_cell.angle_alpha   90.00
_cell.angle_beta   90.00
_cell.angle_gamma   90.00
#
_symmetry.space_group_name_H-M   'P 1'
#
loop_
_entity.id
_entity.type
_entity.pdbx_description
1 polymer ?
#
loop_
_entity_poly.entity_id
_entity_poly.type
_entity_poly.pdbx_seq_one_letter_code
_entity_poly.pdbx_strand_id
1 'polypeptide(L)'
;MYYILVYDVNVDRVQKMLKLVRKYLNHVQNSVFEGELTDAQLEELKDAARELMNEDQDSIIIYCVGSKRWSNRQVLGVEKHNVDNFV
;
A
#
# COMPACT_ATOMS: atom_id res chain seq x y z
N MET A 1 -10.41 7.18 -5.62
CA MET A 1 -10.93 6.55 -4.38
C MET A 1 -9.77 6.38 -3.41
N TYR A 2 -10.03 6.27 -2.10
CA TYR A 2 -8.98 6.03 -1.11
C TYR A 2 -8.78 4.53 -0.86
N TYR A 3 -7.53 4.07 -0.90
CA TYR A 3 -7.18 2.67 -0.76
C TYR A 3 -6.20 2.45 0.39
N ILE A 4 -6.33 1.29 1.05
CA ILE A 4 -5.33 0.75 1.97
C ILE A 4 -4.85 -0.56 1.38
N LEU A 5 -3.54 -0.67 1.17
CA LEU A 5 -2.88 -1.87 0.68
C LEU A 5 -2.06 -2.47 1.81
N VAL A 6 -2.30 -3.75 2.09
CA VAL A 6 -1.49 -4.56 3.01
C VAL A 6 -0.84 -5.68 2.21
N TYR A 7 0.43 -5.95 2.43
CA TYR A 7 1.10 -7.08 1.80
C TYR A 7 1.77 -8.01 2.81
N ASP A 8 1.85 -9.28 2.46
CA ASP A 8 2.77 -10.24 3.04
C ASP A 8 3.58 -10.85 1.90
N VAL A 9 4.85 -10.46 1.79
CA VAL A 9 5.72 -10.76 0.65
C VAL A 9 7.04 -11.26 1.17
N ASN A 10 7.54 -12.34 0.57
CA ASN A 10 8.80 -12.94 0.96
C ASN A 10 9.97 -11.93 0.93
N VAL A 11 10.93 -12.09 1.85
CA VAL A 11 12.10 -11.21 2.02
C VAL A 11 12.90 -11.00 0.73
N ASP A 12 12.94 -12.00 -0.15
CA ASP A 12 13.66 -11.92 -1.43
C ASP A 12 13.05 -10.87 -2.39
N ARG A 13 11.76 -10.55 -2.22
CA ARG A 13 10.99 -9.66 -3.10
C ARG A 13 10.50 -8.40 -2.41
N VAL A 14 10.46 -8.37 -1.07
CA VAL A 14 9.91 -7.26 -0.28
C VAL A 14 10.50 -5.90 -0.64
N GLN A 15 11.80 -5.81 -0.94
CA GLN A 15 12.45 -4.56 -1.30
C GLN A 15 12.00 -4.02 -2.67
N LYS A 16 11.74 -4.93 -3.63
CA LYS A 16 11.21 -4.56 -4.95
C LYS A 16 9.74 -4.14 -4.83
N MET A 17 8.95 -4.90 -4.05
CA MET A 17 7.55 -4.58 -3.81
C MET A 17 7.39 -3.23 -3.10
N LEU A 18 8.17 -2.97 -2.04
CA LEU A 18 8.20 -1.68 -1.35
C LEU A 18 8.47 -0.52 -2.31
N LYS A 19 9.46 -0.66 -3.20
CA LYS A 19 9.80 0.37 -4.20
C LYS A 19 8.69 0.55 -5.24
N LEU A 20 7.99 -0.52 -5.62
CA LEU A 20 6.85 -0.44 -6.52
C LEU A 20 5.71 0.33 -5.86
N VAL A 21 5.22 -0.14 -4.72
CA VAL A 21 4.01 0.40 -4.07
C VAL A 21 4.20 1.87 -3.67
N ARG A 22 5.41 2.28 -3.27
CA ARG A 22 5.74 3.69 -2.95
C ARG A 22 5.60 4.67 -4.11
N LYS A 23 5.50 4.20 -5.36
CA LYS A 23 5.20 5.06 -6.51
C LYS A 23 3.73 5.48 -6.56
N TYR A 24 2.86 4.70 -5.92
CA TYR A 24 1.40 4.84 -6.00
C TYR A 24 0.80 5.26 -4.65
N LEU A 25 1.26 4.67 -3.55
CA LEU A 25 0.69 4.86 -2.21
C LEU A 25 1.75 5.29 -1.20
N ASN A 26 1.30 5.93 -0.12
CA ASN A 26 2.19 6.33 0.97
C ASN A 26 2.47 5.14 1.89
N HIS A 27 3.75 4.95 2.23
CA HIS A 27 4.17 3.89 3.15
C HIS A 27 3.94 4.32 4.60
N VAL A 28 3.06 3.62 5.31
CA VAL A 28 2.69 3.97 6.70
C VAL A 28 3.29 3.02 7.73
N GLN A 29 3.40 1.73 7.39
CA GLN A 29 4.04 0.70 8.21
C GLN A 29 4.71 -0.32 7.29
N ASN A 30 5.60 -1.16 7.84
CA ASN A 30 6.42 -2.14 7.09
C ASN A 30 5.70 -2.88 5.94
N SER A 31 4.41 -3.17 6.13
CA SER A 31 3.57 -3.93 5.21
C SER A 31 2.26 -3.21 4.87
N VAL A 32 2.11 -1.93 5.22
CA VAL A 32 0.86 -1.17 5.06
C VAL A 32 1.10 0.13 4.33
N PHE A 33 0.24 0.42 3.36
CA PHE A 33 0.28 1.59 2.50
C PHE A 33 -1.11 2.17 2.35
N GLU A 34 -1.21 3.49 2.19
CA GLU A 34 -2.49 4.16 2.01
C GLU A 34 -2.38 5.40 1.11
N GLY A 35 -3.46 5.73 0.42
CA GLY A 35 -3.47 6.85 -0.52
C GLY A 35 -4.65 6.85 -1.48
N GLU A 36 -4.74 7.90 -2.27
CA GLU A 36 -5.74 8.04 -3.32
C GLU A 36 -5.18 7.49 -4.63
N LEU A 37 -5.98 6.65 -5.31
CA LEU A 37 -5.69 6.17 -6.66
C LEU A 37 -6.90 6.39 -7.56
N THR A 38 -6.61 6.64 -8.84
CA THR A 38 -7.58 6.43 -9.92
C THR A 38 -7.72 4.94 -10.21
N ASP A 39 -8.81 4.54 -10.87
CA ASP A 39 -9.02 3.13 -11.23
C ASP A 39 -7.92 2.62 -12.17
N ALA A 40 -7.43 3.47 -13.08
CA ALA A 40 -6.32 3.15 -13.97
C ALA A 40 -5.01 2.91 -13.19
N GLN A 41 -4.69 3.76 -12.21
CA GLN A 41 -3.50 3.59 -11.37
C GLN A 41 -3.61 2.34 -10.48
N LEU A 42 -4.81 2.01 -10.01
CA LEU A 42 -5.03 0.80 -9.23
C LEU A 42 -4.79 -0.46 -10.07
N GLU A 43 -5.31 -0.52 -11.29
CA GLU A 43 -5.08 -1.67 -12.18
C GLU A 43 -3.59 -1.77 -12.58
N GLU A 44 -2.93 -0.66 -12.91
CA GLU A 44 -1.49 -0.64 -13.18
C GLU A 44 -0.68 -1.18 -11.99
N LEU A 45 -1.02 -0.76 -10.76
CA LEU A 45 -0.38 -1.26 -9.55
C LEU A 45 -0.60 -2.76 -9.36
N LYS A 46 -1.82 -3.26 -9.59
CA LYS A 46 -2.14 -4.70 -9.48
C LYS A 46 -1.33 -5.53 -10.46
N ASP A 47 -1.25 -5.10 -11.72
CA ASP A 47 -0.53 -5.82 -12.76
C ASP A 47 0.97 -5.85 -12.48
N ALA A 48 1.56 -4.69 -12.16
CA ALA A 48 2.98 -4.61 -11.82
C ALA A 48 3.31 -5.38 -10.53
N ALA A 49 2.38 -5.47 -9.57
CA ALA A 49 2.56 -6.27 -8.37
C ALA A 49 2.54 -7.77 -8.68
N ARG A 50 1.58 -8.26 -9.50
CA ARG A 50 1.52 -9.66 -9.93
C ARG A 50 2.79 -10.10 -10.65
N GLU A 51 3.36 -9.25 -11.51
CA GLU A 51 4.63 -9.54 -12.19
C GLU A 51 5.81 -9.73 -11.24
N LEU A 52 5.78 -9.08 -10.07
CA LEU A 52 6.82 -9.22 -9.05
C LEU A 52 6.54 -10.34 -8.06
N MET A 53 5.29 -10.73 -7.86
CA MET A 53 4.87 -11.70 -6.85
C MET A 53 5.15 -13.14 -7.27
N ASN A 54 5.33 -13.99 -6.26
CA ASN A 54 5.05 -15.41 -6.38
C ASN A 54 3.68 -15.67 -5.73
N GLU A 55 2.64 -15.94 -6.53
CA GLU A 55 1.27 -16.11 -6.04
C GLU A 55 1.08 -17.32 -5.10
N ASP A 56 2.02 -18.27 -5.07
CA ASP A 56 2.00 -19.40 -4.13
C ASP A 56 2.57 -19.04 -2.75
N GLN A 57 3.22 -17.88 -2.61
CA GLN A 57 3.95 -17.48 -1.39
C GLN A 57 3.58 -16.09 -0.88
N ASP A 58 3.18 -15.19 -1.78
CA ASP A 58 2.96 -13.79 -1.49
C ASP A 58 1.46 -13.47 -1.54
N SER A 59 1.05 -12.50 -0.75
CA SER A 59 -0.31 -11.98 -0.77
C SER A 59 -0.36 -10.47 -0.67
N ILE A 60 -1.34 -9.88 -1.36
CA ILE A 60 -1.68 -8.47 -1.26
C ILE A 60 -3.18 -8.36 -1.04
N ILE A 61 -3.58 -7.56 -0.05
CA ILE A 61 -4.96 -7.23 0.24
C ILE A 61 -5.15 -5.74 0.03
N ILE A 62 -6.16 -5.37 -0.76
CA ILE A 62 -6.48 -3.98 -1.07
C ILE A 62 -7.90 -3.68 -0.58
N TYR A 63 -8.02 -2.73 0.34
CA TYR A 63 -9.29 -2.20 0.82
C TYR A 63 -9.63 -0.89 0.12
N CYS A 64 -10.86 -0.76 -0.35
CA CYS A 64 -11.39 0.52 -0.83
C CYS A 64 -12.22 1.18 0.28
N VAL A 65 -11.80 2.35 0.73
CA VAL A 65 -12.42 3.07 1.86
C VAL A 65 -13.30 4.23 1.38
N GLY A 66 -13.47 4.39 0.07
CA GLY A 66 -14.23 5.48 -0.55
C GLY A 66 -13.48 6.82 -0.51
N SER A 67 -13.43 7.47 0.66
CA SER A 67 -12.79 8.78 0.88
C SER A 67 -11.88 8.77 2.11
N LYS A 68 -10.77 9.53 2.07
CA LYS A 68 -9.83 9.72 3.20
C LYS A 68 -10.53 10.23 4.46
N ARG A 69 -11.64 10.98 4.33
CA ARG A 69 -12.41 11.47 5.49
C ARG A 69 -13.00 10.32 6.34
N TRP A 70 -13.11 9.12 5.78
CA TRP A 70 -13.72 7.97 6.44
C TRP A 70 -12.69 7.00 7.04
N SER A 71 -11.39 7.25 6.84
CA SER A 71 -10.36 6.53 7.59
C SER A 71 -10.21 7.17 8.97
N ASN A 72 -11.00 6.67 9.94
CA ASN A 72 -10.73 6.96 11.36
C ASN A 72 -9.49 6.17 11.82
N ARG A 73 -8.33 6.53 11.26
CA ARG A 73 -7.04 5.87 11.51
C ARG A 73 -6.59 6.22 12.92
N GLN A 74 -6.48 5.20 13.77
CA GLN A 74 -5.91 5.33 15.11
C GLN A 74 -4.57 4.60 15.13
N VAL A 75 -3.53 5.30 15.58
CA VAL A 75 -2.19 4.72 15.76
C VAL A 75 -1.95 4.53 17.24
N LEU A 76 -1.67 3.29 17.63
CA LEU A 76 -1.22 2.95 18.98
C LEU A 76 0.29 2.69 18.93
N GLY A 77 1.05 3.36 19.80
CA GLY A 77 2.51 3.24 19.86
C GLY A 77 3.24 4.18 18.89
N VAL A 78 4.43 3.77 18.43
CA VAL A 78 5.32 4.64 17.63
C VAL A 78 4.90 4.64 16.16
N GLU A 79 4.55 5.82 15.64
CA GLU A 79 4.38 6.04 14.22
C GLU A 79 5.74 6.11 13.53
N LYS A 80 6.02 5.16 12.63
CA LYS A 80 7.32 5.07 11.94
C LYS A 80 7.44 6.03 10.75
N HIS A 81 6.30 6.34 10.12
CA HIS A 81 6.23 7.17 8.92
C HIS A 81 5.08 8.15 9.08
N ASN A 82 5.40 9.44 9.09
CA ASN A 82 4.39 10.49 9.11
C ASN A 82 3.86 10.68 7.68
N VAL A 83 2.57 10.41 7.49
CA VAL A 83 1.88 10.54 6.20
C VAL A 83 1.30 11.94 5.98
N ASP A 84 1.29 12.78 7.01
CA ASP A 84 0.92 14.18 6.90
C ASP A 84 2.10 15.00 6.39
N ASN A 85 2.38 14.87 5.09
CA ASN A 85 3.15 15.89 4.38
C ASN A 85 2.26 17.13 4.21
N PHE A 86 2.31 18.05 5.17
CA PHE A 86 1.97 19.44 4.92
C PHE A 86 3.03 20.04 3.98
N VAL A 87 2.58 20.52 2.82
CA VAL A 87 3.24 21.60 2.07
C VAL A 87 2.26 22.75 1.98
#